data_AF-A0A7J6RU03-F1
#
_entry.id   AF-A0A7J6RU03-F1
#
_cell.length_a   1.000
_cell.length_b   1.000
_cell.length_c   1.000
_cell.angle_alpha   90.00
_cell.angle_beta   90.00
_cell.angle_gamma   90.00
#
_symmetry.space_group_name_H-M   'P 1'
#
loop_
_entity.id
_entity.type
_entity.pdbx_description
1 polymer ?
#
loop_
_entity_poly.entity_id
_entity_poly.type
_entity_poly.pdbx_seq_one_letter_code
_entity_poly.pdbx_strand_id
1 'polypeptide(L)'
;DYSFVASYEARRSKLSPTTGSEPLAAAGEGQDTSRRIAGGVEFFIPYPVGTEEAKLVIANIPKPKRSDPRLCYISWVFVEGSWRGIGVGTELLEKALADVKTKWPDTAAAFLSVDVRDTGAEALYRKLNFKELDYQSDPHSKLFAYYF
;
A
#
# COMPACT_ATOMS: atom_id res chain seq x y z
N ASP A 1 16.73 -8.41 9.32
CA ASP A 1 15.53 -8.08 8.51
C ASP A 1 14.47 -7.46 9.40
N TYR A 2 13.99 -6.26 9.06
CA TYR A 2 12.88 -5.62 9.77
C TYR A 2 11.62 -5.79 8.92
N SER A 3 10.67 -6.60 9.38
CA SER A 3 9.29 -6.58 8.90
C SER A 3 8.48 -5.63 9.80
N PHE A 4 7.79 -4.66 9.20
CA PHE A 4 6.85 -3.81 9.91
C PHE A 4 5.46 -4.10 9.37
N VAL A 5 4.57 -4.60 10.24
CA VAL A 5 3.16 -4.76 9.94
C VAL A 5 2.44 -3.50 10.40
N ALA A 6 2.05 -2.65 9.46
CA ALA A 6 1.16 -1.54 9.75
C ALA A 6 -0.29 -2.08 9.74
N SER A 7 -0.83 -2.41 10.91
CA SER A 7 -2.25 -2.77 11.06
C SER A 7 -3.07 -1.50 11.24
N TYR A 8 -4.09 -1.30 10.40
CA TYR A 8 -4.92 -0.10 10.48
C TYR A 8 -6.28 -0.39 11.12
N GLU A 9 -6.54 0.34 12.20
CA GLU A 9 -7.80 0.34 12.93
C GLU A 9 -8.68 1.47 12.39
N ALA A 10 -9.75 1.13 11.68
CA ALA A 10 -10.73 2.12 11.25
C ALA A 10 -11.84 2.22 12.30
N ARG A 11 -12.00 3.39 12.93
CA ARG A 11 -13.24 3.71 13.66
C ARG A 11 -14.32 4.03 12.63
N ARG A 12 -15.32 3.16 12.51
CA ARG A 12 -16.46 3.24 11.58
C ARG A 12 -17.22 4.58 11.63
N SER A 13 -17.01 5.40 12.66
CA SER A 13 -17.71 6.69 12.87
C SER A 13 -17.18 7.88 12.07
N LYS A 14 -16.04 7.79 11.37
CA LYS A 14 -15.47 8.92 10.61
C LYS A 14 -15.56 8.81 9.08
N LEU A 15 -16.04 7.68 8.58
CA LEU A 15 -16.26 7.44 7.15
C LEU A 15 -17.76 7.22 6.94
N SER A 16 -18.55 8.28 7.14
CA SER A 16 -19.96 8.26 6.76
C SER A 16 -20.07 8.45 5.24
N PRO A 17 -20.85 7.62 4.54
CA PRO A 17 -21.21 7.87 3.15
C PRO A 17 -22.16 9.07 3.11
N THR A 18 -21.73 10.17 2.47
CA THR A 18 -22.62 11.30 2.17
C THR A 18 -23.54 10.91 1.02
N THR A 19 -24.67 10.27 1.30
CA THR A 19 -25.84 10.30 0.41
C THR A 19 -27.09 10.15 1.26
N GLY A 20 -27.90 11.21 1.28
CA GLY A 20 -29.08 11.33 2.12
C GLY A 20 -30.18 10.33 1.76
N SER A 21 -30.82 9.80 2.80
CA SER A 21 -32.24 9.49 2.95
C SER A 21 -32.43 8.91 4.37
N GLU A 22 -33.13 9.64 5.25
CA GLU A 22 -33.60 9.18 6.57
C GLU A 22 -35.13 9.05 6.54
N PRO A 23 -35.81 8.46 7.55
CA PRO A 23 -35.33 7.63 8.68
C PRO A 23 -36.18 6.35 8.90
N LEU A 24 -35.71 5.42 9.76
CA LEU A 24 -36.48 4.67 10.79
C LEU A 24 -35.79 3.34 11.17
N ALA A 25 -35.29 3.29 12.40
CA ALA A 25 -35.65 2.30 13.44
C ALA A 25 -34.50 2.19 14.45
N ALA A 26 -34.78 2.62 15.68
CA ALA A 26 -33.93 2.41 16.83
C ALA A 26 -33.74 0.91 17.12
N ALA A 27 -32.50 0.45 17.25
CA ALA A 27 -32.18 -0.76 17.99
C ALA A 27 -30.70 -0.80 18.38
N GLY A 28 -30.44 -0.75 19.69
CA GLY A 28 -29.28 -1.37 20.32
C GLY A 28 -27.97 -0.60 20.29
N GLU A 29 -27.75 0.21 21.32
CA GLU A 29 -26.41 0.49 21.83
C GLU A 29 -25.75 -0.84 22.28
N GLY A 30 -25.04 -1.47 21.35
CA GLY A 30 -24.01 -2.44 21.64
C GLY A 30 -22.70 -1.86 21.12
N GLN A 31 -21.94 -1.19 21.97
CA GLN A 31 -20.55 -0.85 21.67
C GLN A 31 -19.75 -2.16 21.54
N ASP A 32 -19.72 -2.70 20.33
CA ASP A 32 -18.75 -3.73 19.92
C ASP A 32 -17.36 -3.07 19.94
N THR A 33 -16.69 -3.17 21.08
CA THR A 33 -15.30 -2.69 21.30
C THR A 33 -14.25 -3.63 20.71
N SER A 34 -14.66 -4.63 19.93
CA SER A 34 -13.74 -5.51 19.23
C SER A 34 -12.96 -4.70 18.20
N ARG A 35 -11.67 -4.44 18.47
CA ARG A 35 -10.71 -3.95 17.48
C ARG A 35 -10.77 -4.85 16.25
N ARG A 36 -11.42 -4.38 15.19
CA ARG A 36 -11.43 -5.05 13.90
C ARG A 36 -10.31 -4.47 13.05
N ILE A 37 -9.39 -5.35 12.63
CA ILE A 37 -8.32 -5.00 11.70
C ILE A 37 -8.96 -4.84 10.32
N ALA A 38 -9.00 -3.62 9.80
CA ALA A 38 -9.61 -3.32 8.50
C ALA A 38 -8.67 -3.69 7.33
N GLY A 39 -7.38 -3.81 7.61
CA GLY A 39 -6.36 -4.19 6.65
C GLY A 39 -4.95 -4.01 7.21
N GLY A 40 -3.96 -4.27 6.36
CA GLY A 40 -2.56 -4.10 6.73
C GLY A 40 -1.63 -4.09 5.53
N VAL A 41 -0.42 -3.58 5.79
CA VAL A 41 0.70 -3.52 4.83
C VAL A 41 1.93 -4.12 5.50
N GLU A 42 2.61 -5.01 4.78
CA GLU A 42 3.93 -5.52 5.13
C GLU A 42 4.96 -5.01 4.12
N PHE A 43 6.12 -4.58 4.61
CA PHE A 43 7.23 -4.16 3.77
C PHE A 43 8.60 -4.49 4.38
N PHE A 44 9.61 -4.55 3.51
CA PHE A 44 11.00 -4.85 3.82
C PHE A 44 11.91 -3.68 3.47
N ILE A 45 12.70 -3.21 4.45
CA ILE A 45 13.69 -2.14 4.30
C ILE A 45 14.97 -2.47 5.10
N PRO A 46 16.17 -2.39 4.50
CA PRO A 46 16.41 -2.23 3.06
C PRO A 46 16.07 -3.53 2.31
N TYR A 47 15.53 -3.40 1.11
CA TYR A 47 15.41 -4.54 0.20
C TYR A 47 16.74 -4.78 -0.56
N PRO A 48 17.19 -6.03 -0.77
CA PRO A 48 18.44 -6.33 -1.47
C PRO A 48 18.45 -5.80 -2.92
N VAL A 49 19.45 -5.01 -3.28
CA VAL A 49 19.55 -4.36 -4.62
C VAL A 49 20.00 -5.30 -5.75
N GLY A 50 20.28 -6.58 -5.44
CA GLY A 50 20.82 -7.55 -6.39
C GLY A 50 19.80 -8.27 -7.28
N THR A 51 18.51 -8.13 -6.98
CA THR A 51 17.44 -8.81 -7.74
C THR A 51 17.12 -8.07 -9.04
N GLU A 52 16.53 -8.75 -10.02
CA GLU A 52 16.19 -8.14 -11.31
C GLU A 52 15.13 -7.04 -11.15
N GLU A 53 14.16 -7.23 -10.26
CA GLU A 53 13.15 -6.21 -9.92
C GLU A 53 13.84 -4.97 -9.34
N ALA A 54 14.75 -5.16 -8.38
CA ALA A 54 15.45 -4.07 -7.73
C ALA A 54 16.30 -3.26 -8.72
N LYS A 55 17.03 -3.95 -9.61
CA LYS A 55 17.80 -3.30 -10.69
C LYS A 55 16.91 -2.47 -11.60
N LEU A 56 15.75 -3.01 -11.99
CA LEU A 56 14.79 -2.31 -12.85
C LEU A 56 14.23 -1.06 -12.14
N VAL A 57 13.90 -1.16 -10.86
CA VAL A 57 13.44 -0.02 -10.06
C VAL A 57 14.53 1.04 -9.98
N ILE A 58 15.77 0.67 -9.65
CA ILE A 58 16.92 1.57 -9.53
C ILE A 58 17.19 2.32 -10.82
N ALA A 59 17.17 1.62 -11.96
CA ALA A 59 17.39 2.23 -13.27
C ALA A 59 16.38 3.32 -13.62
N ASN A 60 15.18 3.28 -13.02
CA ASN A 60 14.10 4.23 -13.25
C ASN A 60 13.99 5.32 -12.16
N ILE A 61 14.87 5.34 -11.14
CA ILE A 61 14.85 6.39 -10.11
C ILE A 61 15.28 7.74 -10.72
N PRO A 62 14.43 8.78 -10.66
CA PRO A 62 14.83 10.10 -11.13
C PRO A 62 15.90 10.71 -10.21
N LYS A 63 17.11 10.95 -10.74
CA LYS A 63 18.22 11.63 -10.04
C LYS A 63 18.47 11.07 -8.63
N PRO A 64 19.04 9.86 -8.51
CA PRO A 64 19.26 9.23 -7.22
C PRO A 64 20.22 10.06 -6.35
N LYS A 65 19.85 10.25 -5.07
CA LYS A 65 20.68 10.98 -4.08
C LYS A 65 21.96 10.22 -3.69
N ARG A 66 21.98 8.90 -3.90
CA ARG A 66 23.04 7.97 -3.52
C ARG A 66 23.37 7.07 -4.70
N SER A 67 24.62 6.63 -4.80
CA SER A 67 25.06 5.64 -5.80
C SER A 67 24.43 4.26 -5.56
N ASP A 68 24.11 3.95 -4.30
CA ASP A 68 23.39 2.75 -3.89
C ASP A 68 22.06 3.18 -3.20
N PRO A 69 20.96 3.29 -3.96
CA PRO A 69 19.67 3.74 -3.45
C PRO A 69 19.05 2.69 -2.52
N ARG A 70 18.55 3.11 -1.36
CA ARG A 70 17.80 2.23 -0.47
C ARG A 70 16.40 2.02 -1.03
N LEU A 71 15.98 0.76 -1.15
CA LEU A 71 14.66 0.38 -1.62
C LEU A 71 13.78 -0.17 -0.49
N CYS A 72 12.48 0.02 -0.65
CA CYS A 72 11.42 -0.60 0.14
C CYS A 72 10.63 -1.57 -0.75
N TYR A 73 10.55 -2.84 -0.37
CA TYR A 73 9.67 -3.79 -1.05
C TYR A 73 8.41 -3.99 -0.23
N ILE A 74 7.25 -3.67 -0.79
CA ILE A 74 5.95 -3.95 -0.18
C ILE A 74 5.55 -5.37 -0.60
N SER A 75 5.65 -6.30 0.34
CA SER A 75 5.41 -7.73 0.08
C SER A 75 3.93 -8.07 0.07
N TRP A 76 3.13 -7.37 0.88
CA TRP A 76 1.72 -7.69 1.02
C TRP A 76 0.91 -6.47 1.43
N VAL A 77 -0.27 -6.37 0.84
CA VAL A 77 -1.32 -5.40 1.20
C VAL A 77 -2.63 -6.17 1.26
N PHE A 78 -3.39 -6.01 2.33
CA PHE A 78 -4.73 -6.57 2.41
C PHE A 78 -5.73 -5.59 2.98
N VAL A 79 -6.97 -5.72 2.50
CA VAL A 79 -8.14 -5.03 3.03
C VAL A 79 -9.20 -6.08 3.25
N GLU A 80 -9.74 -6.11 4.47
CA GLU A 80 -10.84 -6.98 4.86
C GLU A 80 -12.06 -6.69 3.98
N GLY A 81 -12.79 -7.74 3.57
CA GLY A 81 -13.81 -7.66 2.54
C GLY A 81 -14.86 -6.58 2.80
N SER A 82 -15.28 -6.43 4.05
CA SER A 82 -16.30 -5.43 4.46
C SER A 82 -15.82 -3.97 4.40
N TRP A 83 -14.51 -3.74 4.19
CA TRP A 83 -13.88 -2.42 4.09
C TRP A 83 -13.36 -2.09 2.69
N ARG A 84 -13.60 -2.96 1.71
CA ARG A 84 -13.23 -2.70 0.32
C ARG A 84 -14.15 -1.66 -0.31
N GLY A 85 -13.65 -0.94 -1.31
CA GLY A 85 -14.42 0.07 -2.06
C GLY A 85 -14.65 1.41 -1.35
N ILE A 86 -14.30 1.54 -0.06
CA ILE A 86 -14.48 2.78 0.72
C ILE A 86 -13.16 3.53 1.03
N GLY A 87 -12.08 3.18 0.32
CA GLY A 87 -10.80 3.91 0.38
C GLY A 87 -9.80 3.44 1.44
N VAL A 88 -10.09 2.39 2.22
CA VAL A 88 -9.18 1.89 3.26
C VAL A 88 -7.80 1.48 2.71
N GLY A 89 -7.74 0.82 1.54
CA GLY A 89 -6.47 0.46 0.91
C GLY A 89 -5.63 1.67 0.51
N THR A 90 -6.26 2.74 0.06
CA THR A 90 -5.60 4.02 -0.26
C THR A 90 -4.98 4.62 0.99
N GLU A 91 -5.77 4.76 2.06
CA GLU A 91 -5.30 5.35 3.32
C GLU A 91 -4.18 4.53 3.96
N LEU A 92 -4.28 3.20 3.91
CA LEU A 92 -3.24 2.27 4.36
C LEU A 92 -1.91 2.52 3.66
N LEU A 93 -1.91 2.57 2.33
CA LEU A 93 -0.70 2.76 1.54
C LEU A 93 -0.12 4.16 1.70
N GLU A 94 -0.94 5.20 1.69
CA GLU A 94 -0.47 6.58 1.91
C GLU A 94 0.23 6.72 3.26
N LYS A 95 -0.35 6.14 4.32
CA LYS A 95 0.27 6.13 5.64
C LYS A 95 1.53 5.29 5.68
N ALA A 96 1.54 4.10 5.07
CA ALA A 96 2.73 3.27 5.01
C ALA A 96 3.88 4.00 4.28
N LEU A 97 3.62 4.65 3.15
CA LEU A 97 4.62 5.42 2.40
C LEU A 97 5.11 6.64 3.19
N ALA A 98 4.22 7.35 3.90
CA ALA A 98 4.60 8.45 4.77
C ALA A 98 5.48 7.98 5.95
N ASP A 99 5.14 6.84 6.55
CA ASP A 99 5.92 6.19 7.59
C ASP A 99 7.31 5.79 7.08
N VAL A 100 7.37 5.22 5.88
CA VAL A 100 8.64 4.86 5.22
C VAL A 100 9.51 6.09 5.04
N LYS A 101 8.96 7.19 4.53
CA LYS A 101 9.69 8.44 4.33
C LYS A 101 10.16 9.07 5.63
N THR A 102 9.39 8.92 6.71
CA THR A 102 9.70 9.50 8.03
C THR A 102 10.77 8.68 8.76
N LYS A 103 10.62 7.35 8.78
CA LYS A 103 11.52 6.44 9.52
C LYS A 103 12.80 6.11 8.75
N TRP A 104 12.74 6.08 7.43
CA TRP A 104 13.87 5.80 6.53
C TRP A 104 13.94 6.87 5.43
N PRO A 105 14.36 8.11 5.74
CA PRO A 105 14.34 9.25 4.80
C PRO A 105 15.24 9.06 3.58
N ASP A 106 16.23 8.18 3.67
CA ASP A 106 17.15 7.78 2.60
C ASP A 106 16.55 6.77 1.61
N THR A 107 15.32 6.28 1.86
CA THR A 107 14.61 5.39 0.93
C THR A 107 14.27 6.16 -0.34
N ALA A 108 14.76 5.66 -1.47
CA ALA A 108 14.62 6.29 -2.77
C ALA A 108 13.34 5.86 -3.50
N ALA A 109 12.91 4.61 -3.30
CA ALA A 109 11.68 4.10 -3.88
C ALA A 109 11.04 3.01 -3.01
N ALA A 110 9.71 2.89 -3.11
CA ALA A 110 8.96 1.73 -2.68
C ALA A 110 8.42 1.00 -3.90
N PHE A 111 8.41 -0.33 -3.91
CA PHE A 111 7.92 -1.09 -5.06
C PHE A 111 7.23 -2.39 -4.64
N LEU A 112 6.43 -2.95 -5.53
CA LEU A 112 5.66 -4.17 -5.32
C LEU A 112 5.33 -4.85 -6.64
N SER A 113 5.03 -6.15 -6.58
CA SER A 113 4.51 -6.90 -7.71
C SER A 113 3.02 -7.22 -7.53
N VAL A 114 2.25 -7.13 -8.61
CA VAL A 114 0.80 -7.33 -8.60
C VAL A 114 0.43 -8.40 -9.61
N ASP A 115 -0.37 -9.38 -9.19
CA ASP A 115 -0.96 -10.35 -10.11
C ASP A 115 -1.81 -9.62 -11.17
N VAL A 116 -1.58 -9.90 -12.45
CA VAL A 116 -2.28 -9.26 -13.58
C VAL A 116 -3.80 -9.44 -13.55
N ARG A 117 -4.32 -10.37 -12.73
CA ARG A 117 -5.75 -10.59 -12.53
C ARG A 117 -6.34 -9.67 -11.45
N ASP A 118 -5.51 -9.08 -10.59
CA ASP A 118 -5.96 -8.14 -9.55
C ASP A 118 -6.08 -6.72 -10.08
N THR A 119 -7.09 -6.52 -10.93
CA THR A 119 -7.41 -5.23 -11.54
C THR A 119 -7.73 -4.13 -10.51
N GLY A 120 -8.22 -4.51 -9.33
CA GLY A 120 -8.50 -3.59 -8.24
C GLY A 120 -7.23 -3.03 -7.61
N ALA A 121 -6.25 -3.90 -7.37
CA ALA A 121 -4.94 -3.50 -6.89
C ALA A 121 -4.19 -2.65 -7.94
N GLU A 122 -4.19 -3.05 -9.21
CA GLU A 122 -3.59 -2.24 -10.30
C GLU A 122 -4.17 -0.82 -10.34
N ALA A 123 -5.49 -0.69 -10.29
CA ALA A 123 -6.16 0.62 -10.30
C ALA A 123 -5.78 1.46 -9.08
N LEU A 124 -5.66 0.84 -7.91
CA LEU A 124 -5.23 1.51 -6.68
C LEU A 124 -3.80 2.04 -6.79
N TYR A 125 -2.84 1.22 -7.22
CA TYR A 125 -1.44 1.65 -7.31
C TYR A 125 -1.24 2.74 -8.36
N ARG A 126 -1.90 2.65 -9.51
CA ARG A 126 -1.90 3.72 -10.52
C ARG A 126 -2.47 5.03 -9.96
N LYS A 127 -3.56 4.95 -9.19
CA LYS A 127 -4.15 6.12 -8.50
C LYS A 127 -3.20 6.74 -7.48
N LEU A 128 -2.39 5.93 -6.82
CA LEU A 128 -1.37 6.36 -5.86
C LEU A 128 -0.04 6.78 -6.50
N ASN A 129 -0.03 7.04 -7.81
CA ASN A 129 1.15 7.47 -8.58
C ASN A 129 2.30 6.45 -8.64
N PHE A 130 2.04 5.17 -8.35
CA PHE A 130 3.01 4.14 -8.71
C PHE A 130 3.13 4.08 -10.22
N LYS A 131 4.37 4.00 -10.70
CA LYS A 131 4.71 3.79 -12.10
C LYS A 131 4.84 2.30 -12.35
N GLU A 132 4.11 1.82 -13.34
CA GLU A 132 4.28 0.47 -13.87
C GLU A 132 5.62 0.40 -14.61
N LEU A 133 6.40 -0.63 -14.31
CA LEU A 133 7.67 -0.92 -14.97
C LEU A 133 7.50 -2.19 -15.82
N ASP A 134 8.10 -2.21 -17.01
CA ASP A 134 8.08 -3.37 -17.90
C ASP A 134 9.01 -4.46 -17.34
N TYR A 135 8.44 -5.33 -16.49
CA TYR A 135 9.14 -6.42 -15.85
C TYR A 135 8.85 -7.74 -16.58
N GLN A 136 9.74 -8.10 -17.51
CA GLN A 136 9.52 -9.23 -18.42
C GLN A 136 9.79 -10.61 -17.79
N SER A 137 10.36 -10.66 -16.58
CA SER A 137 10.74 -11.93 -15.96
C SER A 137 9.56 -12.70 -15.35
N ASP A 138 8.42 -12.06 -15.12
CA ASP A 138 7.19 -12.72 -14.68
C ASP A 138 5.98 -12.23 -15.49
N PRO A 139 5.44 -13.06 -16.42
CA PRO A 139 4.29 -12.67 -17.24
C PRO A 139 2.97 -12.64 -16.45
N HIS A 140 2.93 -13.17 -15.23
CA HIS A 140 1.76 -13.19 -14.38
C HIS A 140 1.69 -12.02 -13.42
N SER A 141 2.72 -11.18 -13.38
CA SER A 141 2.75 -10.02 -12.52
C SER A 141 3.22 -8.74 -13.19
N LYS A 142 2.80 -7.61 -12.65
CA LYS A 142 3.24 -6.28 -13.03
C LYS A 142 3.99 -5.66 -11.88
N LEU A 143 5.15 -5.08 -12.19
CA LEU A 143 5.97 -4.37 -11.22
C LEU A 143 5.53 -2.91 -11.15
N PHE A 144 5.28 -2.42 -9.94
CA PHE A 144 4.91 -1.04 -9.67
C PHE A 144 5.91 -0.40 -8.72
N ALA A 145 6.34 0.83 -9.04
CA ALA A 145 7.29 1.59 -8.22
C ALA A 145 6.81 3.01 -7.91
N TYR A 146 6.97 3.41 -6.66
CA TYR A 146 6.74 4.75 -6.13
C TYR A 146 8.07 5.39 -5.77
N TYR A 147 8.35 6.58 -6.31
CA TYR A 147 9.62 7.30 -6.09
C TYR A 147 9.44 8.42 -5.06
N PHE A 148 10.36 8.54 -4.10
CA PHE A 148 10.31 9.48 -2.98
C PHE A 148 11.18 10.74 -3.14
#